data_AF-A0A971KE62-F1
#
_entry.id   AF-A0A971KE62-F1
#
_cell.length_a   1.000
_cell.length_b   1.000
_cell.length_c   1.000
_cell.angle_alpha   90.00
_cell.angle_beta   90.00
_cell.angle_gamma   90.00
#
_symmetry.space_group_name_H-M   'P 1'
#
loop_
_entity.id
_entity.type
_entity.pdbx_description
1 polymer ?
#
loop_
_entity_poly.entity_id
_entity_poly.type
_entity_poly.pdbx_seq_one_letter_code
_entity_poly.pdbx_strand_id
1 'polypeptide(L)'
;PTPIDSPLFPYEKELRESIDYVNKNHIDIYPHVYFGKFKSHSQEVRALELHKEAFEYYKIPWENPGANQHTWDVNNISATQSFGSQMKQGIQWNSGFRPHERAGEPSLSKDYIWYIPFRLAEGLDTKDFILFSPAPHIPIMEKAYKNVSTLDLPISHFYHIEYAINDEDWEKDLRYKAKVLAHIRNEKDYNFMTEPQMFQIFKWVMNSHIDIVEDEEGYIIQSDNNTVGIKFEPGEKLMKHHLSTDGDIYKRDGKNLYIGLNKKVKVYKSNEEDKPHIVRVNCPVDIEEKDDTKLIHIKGKGLQQIKIYAPKGLEVLNKDFHIKKIDDHYVLTRYGEPITLNIRAY
;
A
#
# COMPACT_ATOMS: atom_id res chain seq x y z
N PRO A 1 -11.11 -31.52 3.70
CA PRO A 1 -10.72 -30.40 4.59
C PRO A 1 -11.85 -30.17 5.60
N THR A 2 -11.51 -29.96 6.87
CA THR A 2 -12.49 -29.61 7.90
C THR A 2 -12.62 -28.09 7.95
N PRO A 3 -13.84 -27.51 7.86
CA PRO A 3 -14.04 -26.07 8.02
C PRO A 3 -13.45 -25.58 9.36
N ILE A 4 -12.80 -24.42 9.36
CA ILE A 4 -12.10 -23.91 10.54
C ILE A 4 -13.04 -23.54 11.69
N ASP A 5 -14.31 -23.28 11.38
CA ASP A 5 -15.41 -22.96 12.28
C ASP A 5 -16.21 -24.22 12.71
N SER A 6 -15.76 -25.41 12.31
CA SER A 6 -16.37 -26.67 12.70
C SER A 6 -15.88 -27.12 14.09
N PRO A 7 -16.74 -27.73 14.93
CA PRO A 7 -16.30 -28.36 16.19
C PRO A 7 -15.35 -29.55 15.98
N LEU A 8 -15.22 -30.05 14.75
CA LEU A 8 -14.28 -31.11 14.39
C LEU A 8 -12.90 -30.57 13.98
N PHE A 9 -12.70 -29.24 13.94
CA PHE A 9 -11.42 -28.63 13.59
C PHE A 9 -10.45 -28.79 14.76
N PRO A 10 -9.34 -29.55 14.60
CA PRO A 10 -8.50 -29.92 15.73
C PRO A 10 -7.59 -28.80 16.24
N TYR A 11 -7.47 -27.68 15.51
CA TYR A 11 -6.53 -26.60 15.79
C TYR A 11 -7.22 -25.26 16.12
N GLU A 12 -8.46 -25.31 16.64
CA GLU A 12 -9.23 -24.09 16.96
C GLU A 12 -8.47 -23.19 17.94
N LYS A 13 -7.82 -23.79 18.95
CA LYS A 13 -7.08 -23.05 19.97
C LYS A 13 -5.88 -22.29 19.37
N GLU A 14 -5.06 -22.98 18.59
CA GLU A 14 -3.88 -22.42 17.93
C GLU A 14 -4.25 -21.34 16.92
N LEU A 15 -5.38 -21.52 16.21
CA LEU A 15 -5.91 -20.50 15.30
C LEU A 15 -6.36 -19.25 16.07
N ARG A 16 -7.04 -19.39 17.22
CA ARG A 16 -7.40 -18.25 18.08
C ARG A 16 -6.17 -17.53 18.61
N GLU A 17 -5.16 -18.25 19.07
CA GLU A 17 -3.88 -17.66 19.52
C GLU A 17 -3.20 -16.87 18.39
N SER A 18 -3.24 -17.39 17.16
CA SER A 18 -2.70 -16.69 15.98
C SER A 18 -3.48 -15.43 15.63
N ILE A 19 -4.81 -15.48 15.69
CA ILE A 19 -5.70 -14.33 15.47
C ILE A 19 -5.46 -13.26 16.54
N ASP A 20 -5.36 -13.65 17.81
CA ASP A 20 -5.09 -12.73 18.92
C ASP A 20 -3.72 -12.05 18.76
N TYR A 21 -2.70 -12.80 18.33
CA TYR A 21 -1.39 -12.23 18.01
C TYR A 21 -1.49 -11.19 16.89
N VAL A 22 -2.16 -11.52 15.79
CA VAL A 22 -2.32 -10.64 14.64
C VAL A 22 -3.07 -9.35 15.02
N ASN A 23 -4.16 -9.48 15.78
CA ASN A 23 -4.93 -8.34 16.29
C ASN A 23 -4.10 -7.45 17.23
N LYS A 24 -3.39 -8.04 18.19
CA LYS A 24 -2.53 -7.31 19.13
C LYS A 24 -1.40 -6.54 18.43
N ASN A 25 -0.96 -7.03 17.28
CA ASN A 25 0.11 -6.42 16.50
C ASN A 25 -0.40 -5.56 15.33
N HIS A 26 -1.72 -5.30 15.26
CA HIS A 26 -2.35 -4.49 14.22
C HIS A 26 -2.02 -4.96 12.79
N ILE A 27 -1.95 -6.28 12.60
CA ILE A 27 -1.81 -6.92 11.28
C ILE A 27 -3.22 -7.21 10.75
N ASP A 28 -3.47 -6.89 9.48
CA ASP A 28 -4.78 -7.05 8.88
C ASP A 28 -5.09 -8.53 8.54
N ILE A 29 -6.33 -8.96 8.80
CA ILE A 29 -6.89 -10.24 8.33
C ILE A 29 -8.03 -9.94 7.37
N TYR A 30 -7.99 -10.52 6.17
CA TYR A 30 -9.02 -10.37 5.14
C TYR A 30 -9.19 -11.67 4.37
N PRO A 31 -10.33 -11.89 3.70
CA PRO A 31 -10.68 -13.18 3.11
C PRO A 31 -9.74 -13.58 1.97
N HIS A 32 -9.21 -14.80 2.07
CA HIS A 32 -8.53 -15.50 0.99
C HIS A 32 -9.50 -16.45 0.30
N VAL A 33 -10.20 -15.94 -0.71
CA VAL A 33 -11.42 -16.57 -1.23
C VAL A 33 -11.13 -17.80 -2.09
N TYR A 34 -12.00 -18.80 -1.99
CA TYR A 34 -11.90 -20.06 -2.71
C TYR A 34 -12.87 -20.12 -3.89
N PHE A 35 -12.67 -19.25 -4.88
CA PHE A 35 -13.39 -19.39 -6.15
C PHE A 35 -12.69 -20.39 -7.07
N GLY A 36 -13.42 -20.86 -8.08
CA GLY A 36 -12.90 -21.80 -9.05
C GLY A 36 -13.49 -21.57 -10.42
N LYS A 37 -12.82 -22.13 -11.42
CA LYS A 37 -13.30 -22.13 -12.80
C LYS A 37 -14.66 -22.84 -12.82
N PHE A 38 -15.65 -22.23 -13.47
CA PHE A 38 -16.99 -22.80 -13.71
C PHE A 38 -17.93 -22.88 -12.49
N LYS A 39 -17.73 -22.05 -11.46
CA LYS A 39 -18.71 -21.92 -10.37
C LYS A 39 -19.92 -21.07 -10.80
N SER A 40 -21.13 -21.41 -10.36
CA SER A 40 -22.27 -20.52 -10.54
C SER A 40 -22.14 -19.29 -9.62
N HIS A 41 -22.85 -18.20 -9.95
CA HIS A 41 -22.94 -17.05 -9.05
C HIS A 41 -23.42 -17.44 -7.64
N SER A 42 -24.40 -18.35 -7.53
CA SER A 42 -24.88 -18.85 -6.24
C SER A 42 -23.82 -19.61 -5.45
N GLN A 43 -22.93 -20.35 -6.11
CA GLN A 43 -21.82 -21.05 -5.44
C GLN A 43 -20.76 -20.07 -4.94
N GLU A 44 -20.41 -19.05 -5.73
CA GLU A 44 -19.49 -17.99 -5.31
C GLU A 44 -20.04 -17.20 -4.13
N VAL A 45 -21.32 -16.81 -4.17
CA VAL A 45 -22.01 -16.13 -3.07
C VAL A 45 -22.01 -17.00 -1.82
N ARG A 46 -22.37 -18.29 -1.92
CA ARG A 46 -22.33 -19.20 -0.77
C ARG A 46 -20.93 -19.34 -0.19
N ALA A 47 -19.90 -19.37 -1.04
CA ALA A 47 -18.52 -19.40 -0.56
C ALA A 47 -18.15 -18.15 0.25
N LEU A 48 -18.59 -16.96 -0.18
CA LEU A 48 -18.38 -15.71 0.56
C LEU A 48 -19.18 -15.66 1.88
N GLU A 49 -20.41 -16.17 1.89
CA GLU A 49 -21.21 -16.31 3.12
C GLU A 49 -20.51 -17.21 4.15
N LEU A 50 -19.96 -18.35 3.72
CA LEU A 50 -19.20 -19.24 4.60
C LEU A 50 -17.94 -18.55 5.17
N HIS A 51 -17.27 -17.68 4.39
CA HIS A 51 -16.17 -16.88 4.94
C HIS A 51 -16.65 -15.89 6.00
N LYS A 52 -17.80 -15.25 5.79
CA LYS A 52 -18.40 -14.35 6.78
C LYS A 52 -18.79 -15.08 8.07
N GLU A 53 -19.41 -16.25 7.94
CA GLU A 53 -19.75 -17.13 9.07
C GLU A 53 -18.49 -17.49 9.89
N ALA A 54 -17.39 -17.85 9.21
CA ALA A 54 -16.11 -18.12 9.87
C ALA A 54 -15.51 -16.86 10.53
N PHE A 55 -15.54 -15.71 9.87
CA PHE A 55 -15.07 -14.44 10.44
C PHE A 55 -15.87 -14.09 11.71
N GLU A 56 -17.19 -14.23 11.67
CA GLU A 56 -18.06 -14.01 12.82
C GLU A 56 -17.74 -14.96 13.98
N TYR A 57 -17.55 -16.26 13.70
CA TYR A 57 -17.19 -17.28 14.68
C TYR A 57 -15.87 -16.93 15.42
N TYR A 58 -14.92 -16.35 14.70
CA TYR A 58 -13.64 -15.89 15.24
C TYR A 58 -13.62 -14.43 15.71
N LYS A 59 -14.76 -13.73 15.65
CA LYS A 59 -14.91 -12.30 15.99
C LYS A 59 -13.97 -11.38 15.21
N ILE A 60 -13.70 -11.75 13.96
CA ILE A 60 -12.91 -10.94 13.02
C ILE A 60 -13.89 -10.01 12.27
N PRO A 61 -13.69 -8.68 12.29
CA PRO A 61 -14.59 -7.75 11.61
C PRO A 61 -14.61 -7.96 10.09
N TRP A 62 -15.81 -7.94 9.49
CA TRP A 62 -16.01 -7.89 8.03
C TRP A 62 -16.19 -6.44 7.56
N GLU A 63 -15.22 -5.58 7.83
CA GLU A 63 -15.31 -4.14 7.53
C GLU A 63 -14.43 -3.77 6.34
N ASN A 64 -15.07 -3.47 5.19
CA ASN A 64 -14.41 -3.08 3.93
C ASN A 64 -13.23 -3.99 3.51
N PRO A 65 -13.43 -5.33 3.44
CA PRO A 65 -12.33 -6.22 3.10
C PRO A 65 -11.90 -6.05 1.64
N GLY A 66 -10.62 -6.27 1.39
CA GLY A 66 -10.18 -6.79 0.11
C GLY A 66 -10.21 -8.31 0.08
N ALA A 67 -9.84 -8.88 -1.06
CA ALA A 67 -9.67 -10.31 -1.19
C ALA A 67 -8.54 -10.67 -2.16
N ASN A 68 -8.07 -11.90 -2.07
CA ASN A 68 -7.27 -12.56 -3.10
C ASN A 68 -7.79 -13.98 -3.31
N GLN A 69 -7.51 -14.57 -4.46
CA GLN A 69 -7.97 -15.90 -4.84
C GLN A 69 -6.96 -16.96 -4.43
N HIS A 70 -7.40 -17.95 -3.65
CA HIS A 70 -6.57 -19.09 -3.26
C HIS A 70 -6.07 -19.91 -4.45
N THR A 71 -6.93 -20.10 -5.44
CA THR A 71 -6.63 -20.83 -6.66
C THR A 71 -6.02 -19.94 -7.75
N TRP A 72 -5.87 -18.65 -7.48
CA TRP A 72 -5.74 -17.57 -8.47
C TRP A 72 -6.95 -17.45 -9.41
N ASP A 73 -7.88 -18.39 -9.42
CA ASP A 73 -8.89 -18.46 -10.47
C ASP A 73 -10.04 -17.50 -10.25
N VAL A 74 -10.45 -16.86 -11.36
CA VAL A 74 -11.77 -16.27 -11.52
C VAL A 74 -12.62 -17.16 -12.41
N ASN A 75 -13.90 -16.84 -12.51
CA ASN A 75 -14.81 -17.63 -13.31
C ASN A 75 -14.44 -17.63 -14.81
N ASN A 76 -14.45 -18.81 -15.43
CA ASN A 76 -14.18 -18.97 -16.86
C ASN A 76 -15.39 -18.72 -17.77
N ILE A 77 -16.62 -18.70 -17.24
CA ILE A 77 -17.81 -18.38 -18.06
C ILE A 77 -17.94 -16.87 -18.19
N SER A 78 -17.65 -16.14 -17.11
CA SER A 78 -17.60 -14.69 -17.09
C SER A 78 -16.65 -14.20 -15.99
N ALA A 79 -15.47 -13.72 -16.38
CA ALA A 79 -14.45 -13.28 -15.42
C ALA A 79 -14.94 -12.17 -14.49
N THR A 80 -15.87 -11.32 -14.97
CA THR A 80 -16.45 -10.25 -14.17
C THR A 80 -17.47 -10.76 -13.13
N GLN A 81 -18.01 -11.98 -13.29
CA GLN A 81 -18.93 -12.58 -12.32
C GLN A 81 -18.30 -12.66 -10.94
N SER A 82 -17.07 -13.18 -10.85
CA SER A 82 -16.37 -13.35 -9.58
C SER A 82 -16.19 -12.02 -8.85
N PHE A 83 -15.81 -10.96 -9.56
CA PHE A 83 -15.68 -9.62 -8.96
C PHE A 83 -17.04 -9.02 -8.61
N GLY A 84 -18.06 -9.23 -9.43
CA GLY A 84 -19.44 -8.84 -9.10
C GLY A 84 -19.98 -9.54 -7.85
N SER A 85 -19.68 -10.82 -7.67
CA SER A 85 -20.00 -11.60 -6.46
C SER A 85 -19.30 -10.99 -5.23
N GLN A 86 -18.02 -10.63 -5.36
CA GLN A 86 -17.25 -9.96 -4.31
C GLN A 86 -17.83 -8.59 -3.93
N MET A 87 -18.10 -7.74 -4.92
CA MET A 87 -18.70 -6.41 -4.73
C MET A 87 -20.02 -6.48 -3.97
N LYS A 88 -20.93 -7.39 -4.35
CA LYS A 88 -22.23 -7.57 -3.69
C LYS A 88 -22.10 -7.96 -2.21
N GLN A 89 -20.96 -8.50 -1.81
CA GLN A 89 -20.68 -8.92 -0.44
C GLN A 89 -19.84 -7.90 0.35
N GLY A 90 -19.60 -6.71 -0.22
CA GLY A 90 -18.89 -5.60 0.42
C GLY A 90 -17.38 -5.63 0.26
N ILE A 91 -16.83 -6.51 -0.60
CA ILE A 91 -15.40 -6.49 -0.93
C ILE A 91 -15.14 -5.34 -1.92
N GLN A 92 -14.06 -4.59 -1.71
CA GLN A 92 -13.77 -3.37 -2.48
C GLN A 92 -12.61 -3.52 -3.48
N TRP A 93 -11.80 -4.56 -3.34
CA TRP A 93 -10.66 -4.77 -4.21
C TRP A 93 -10.21 -6.24 -4.23
N ASN A 94 -9.50 -6.62 -5.31
CA ASN A 94 -8.87 -7.92 -5.42
C ASN A 94 -7.38 -7.81 -5.77
N SER A 95 -6.52 -8.43 -4.96
CA SER A 95 -5.07 -8.32 -5.05
C SER A 95 -4.34 -9.52 -5.62
N GLY A 96 -5.08 -10.59 -5.92
CA GLY A 96 -4.47 -11.85 -6.31
C GLY A 96 -5.41 -12.65 -7.16
N PHE A 97 -5.30 -12.50 -8.47
CA PHE A 97 -6.14 -13.23 -9.41
C PHE A 97 -5.40 -13.42 -10.72
N ARG A 98 -5.79 -14.47 -11.42
CA ARG A 98 -5.40 -14.76 -12.78
C ARG A 98 -6.50 -14.28 -13.71
N PRO A 99 -6.21 -13.34 -14.63
CA PRO A 99 -7.12 -13.00 -15.72
C PRO A 99 -7.56 -14.24 -16.49
N HIS A 100 -8.73 -14.15 -17.12
CA HIS A 100 -9.32 -15.22 -17.92
C HIS A 100 -8.31 -15.87 -18.92
N GLU A 101 -8.53 -17.15 -19.25
CA GLU A 101 -7.74 -17.95 -20.20
C GLU A 101 -6.30 -18.36 -19.78
N ARG A 102 -5.30 -17.98 -20.60
CA ARG A 102 -3.98 -18.61 -20.74
C ARG A 102 -2.88 -17.91 -19.94
N ALA A 103 -3.24 -16.92 -19.13
CA ALA A 103 -2.27 -16.28 -18.27
C ALA A 103 -1.64 -17.33 -17.34
N GLY A 104 -0.32 -17.27 -17.18
CA GLY A 104 0.37 -18.14 -16.25
C GLY A 104 0.05 -17.77 -14.79
N GLU A 105 0.80 -18.36 -13.85
CA GLU A 105 0.66 -18.03 -12.43
C GLU A 105 1.14 -16.59 -12.15
N PRO A 106 0.42 -15.78 -11.37
CA PRO A 106 0.77 -14.38 -11.11
C PRO A 106 2.21 -14.13 -10.63
N SER A 107 2.78 -15.08 -9.89
CA SER A 107 4.14 -14.97 -9.37
C SER A 107 5.24 -15.42 -10.32
N LEU A 108 4.93 -16.27 -11.30
CA LEU A 108 5.94 -16.93 -12.14
C LEU A 108 5.83 -16.54 -13.62
N SER A 109 4.68 -16.00 -14.03
CA SER A 109 4.44 -15.68 -15.43
C SER A 109 4.86 -14.26 -15.80
N LYS A 110 5.33 -14.13 -17.03
CA LYS A 110 5.69 -12.83 -17.61
C LYS A 110 4.47 -11.92 -17.82
N ASP A 111 3.26 -12.49 -17.83
CA ASP A 111 1.99 -11.78 -18.03
C ASP A 111 1.71 -10.72 -16.95
N TYR A 112 2.39 -10.80 -15.79
CA TYR A 112 2.16 -9.94 -14.62
C TYR A 112 3.34 -9.02 -14.29
N ILE A 113 4.36 -8.96 -15.15
CA ILE A 113 5.55 -8.14 -14.90
C ILE A 113 5.22 -6.65 -14.86
N TRP A 114 4.19 -6.22 -15.60
CA TRP A 114 3.74 -4.84 -15.67
C TRP A 114 2.27 -4.80 -15.28
N TYR A 115 1.99 -4.40 -14.04
CA TYR A 115 0.62 -4.25 -13.57
C TYR A 115 0.45 -2.88 -12.92
N ILE A 116 -0.45 -2.10 -13.49
CA ILE A 116 -0.92 -0.83 -12.93
C ILE A 116 -2.27 -1.15 -12.28
N PRO A 117 -2.56 -0.65 -11.07
CA PRO A 117 -3.88 -0.84 -10.49
C PRO A 117 -4.95 -0.22 -11.40
N PHE A 118 -6.07 -0.89 -11.58
CA PHE A 118 -7.19 -0.37 -12.39
C PHE A 118 -8.54 -0.69 -11.77
N ARG A 119 -9.57 0.02 -12.23
CA ARG A 119 -10.96 -0.24 -11.84
C ARG A 119 -11.60 -1.27 -12.75
N LEU A 120 -12.43 -2.12 -12.18
CA LEU A 120 -13.27 -3.03 -12.94
C LEU A 120 -14.18 -2.24 -13.89
N ALA A 121 -14.12 -2.54 -15.18
CA ALA A 121 -15.00 -1.94 -16.19
C ALA A 121 -16.35 -2.68 -16.27
N GLU A 122 -17.42 -1.93 -16.54
CA GLU A 122 -18.72 -2.48 -16.95
C GLU A 122 -19.23 -1.67 -18.15
N GLY A 123 -19.04 -2.20 -19.36
CA GLY A 123 -19.28 -1.45 -20.59
C GLY A 123 -18.31 -0.27 -20.73
N LEU A 124 -18.85 0.94 -20.87
CA LEU A 124 -18.08 2.19 -20.90
C LEU A 124 -17.88 2.80 -19.50
N ASP A 125 -18.56 2.26 -18.48
CA ASP A 125 -18.47 2.74 -17.11
C ASP A 125 -17.40 1.98 -16.31
N THR A 126 -17.03 2.53 -15.16
CA THR A 126 -16.16 1.87 -14.19
C THR A 126 -16.88 1.66 -12.87
N LYS A 127 -16.59 0.53 -12.22
CA LYS A 127 -17.02 0.24 -10.85
C LYS A 127 -15.98 0.75 -9.87
N ASP A 128 -16.43 1.14 -8.68
CA ASP A 128 -15.54 1.39 -7.53
C ASP A 128 -15.05 0.05 -6.95
N PHE A 129 -14.29 -0.70 -7.76
CA PHE A 129 -13.67 -1.96 -7.40
C PHE A 129 -12.30 -2.06 -8.06
N ILE A 130 -11.25 -2.16 -7.24
CA ILE A 130 -9.87 -2.06 -7.72
C ILE A 130 -9.25 -3.44 -7.89
N LEU A 131 -8.53 -3.64 -8.99
CA LEU A 131 -7.83 -4.85 -9.33
C LEU A 131 -6.34 -4.56 -9.46
N PHE A 132 -5.50 -5.36 -8.78
CA PHE A 132 -4.05 -5.21 -8.82
C PHE A 132 -3.34 -6.50 -8.38
N SER A 133 -2.62 -7.19 -9.28
CA SER A 133 -2.01 -8.50 -8.95
C SER A 133 -0.51 -8.67 -9.32
N PRO A 134 0.41 -7.72 -9.07
CA PRO A 134 1.83 -7.94 -9.34
C PRO A 134 2.60 -8.44 -8.12
N ALA A 135 2.95 -9.71 -8.08
CA ALA A 135 3.87 -10.24 -7.06
C ALA A 135 4.91 -11.18 -7.67
N PRO A 136 5.85 -10.65 -8.48
CA PRO A 136 6.89 -11.46 -9.13
C PRO A 136 7.69 -12.25 -8.11
N HIS A 137 7.93 -13.54 -8.36
CA HIS A 137 8.60 -14.41 -7.40
C HIS A 137 10.08 -14.04 -7.24
N ILE A 138 10.55 -13.82 -6.02
CA ILE A 138 11.98 -13.71 -5.68
C ILE A 138 12.49 -15.12 -5.33
N PRO A 139 13.62 -15.60 -5.89
CA PRO A 139 14.62 -14.87 -6.70
C PRO A 139 14.39 -14.86 -8.23
N ILE A 140 13.46 -15.66 -8.74
CA ILE A 140 13.31 -15.96 -10.17
C ILE A 140 13.10 -14.71 -11.03
N MET A 141 12.35 -13.73 -10.52
CA MET A 141 11.90 -12.54 -11.24
C MET A 141 12.41 -11.23 -10.62
N GLU A 142 13.55 -11.23 -9.92
CA GLU A 142 14.10 -10.00 -9.30
C GLU A 142 14.25 -8.83 -10.28
N LYS A 143 14.59 -9.11 -11.53
CA LYS A 143 14.70 -8.09 -12.58
C LYS A 143 13.37 -7.40 -12.88
N ALA A 144 12.23 -8.04 -12.60
CA ALA A 144 10.92 -7.40 -12.74
C ALA A 144 10.78 -6.22 -11.77
N TYR A 145 11.27 -6.35 -10.53
CA TYR A 145 11.23 -5.29 -9.54
C TYR A 145 12.02 -4.05 -9.98
N LYS A 146 13.14 -4.24 -10.70
CA LYS A 146 13.88 -3.12 -11.29
C LYS A 146 13.02 -2.36 -12.31
N ASN A 147 12.30 -3.07 -13.18
CA ASN A 147 11.44 -2.45 -14.19
C ASN A 147 10.25 -1.72 -13.55
N VAL A 148 9.55 -2.37 -12.62
CA VAL A 148 8.41 -1.78 -11.89
C VAL A 148 8.85 -0.52 -11.15
N SER A 149 9.98 -0.59 -10.43
CA SER A 149 10.48 0.56 -9.67
C SER A 149 11.07 1.69 -10.52
N THR A 150 11.48 1.43 -11.77
CA THR A 150 11.94 2.49 -12.69
C THR A 150 10.78 3.38 -13.17
N LEU A 151 9.55 2.88 -13.07
CA LEU A 151 8.33 3.59 -13.45
C LEU A 151 7.56 4.13 -12.25
N ASP A 152 8.15 4.10 -11.06
CA ASP A 152 7.49 4.49 -9.81
C ASP A 152 6.19 3.71 -9.54
N LEU A 153 6.06 2.48 -10.07
CA LEU A 153 4.86 1.67 -9.90
C LEU A 153 4.84 0.96 -8.54
N PRO A 154 3.65 0.71 -7.96
CA PRO A 154 3.52 -0.05 -6.72
C PRO A 154 4.06 -1.48 -6.86
N ILE A 155 4.59 -2.00 -5.77
CA ILE A 155 5.16 -3.34 -5.67
C ILE A 155 4.43 -4.08 -4.55
N SER A 156 3.92 -5.29 -4.82
CA SER A 156 3.48 -6.21 -3.76
C SER A 156 4.35 -7.47 -3.73
N HIS A 157 4.29 -8.16 -2.59
CA HIS A 157 4.96 -9.43 -2.35
C HIS A 157 4.03 -10.27 -1.49
N PHE A 158 3.74 -11.49 -1.93
CA PHE A 158 3.05 -12.48 -1.12
C PHE A 158 3.99 -13.62 -0.75
N TYR A 159 3.64 -14.31 0.32
CA TYR A 159 4.42 -15.42 0.84
C TYR A 159 3.49 -16.43 1.52
N HIS A 160 3.61 -17.71 1.16
CA HIS A 160 2.96 -18.82 1.84
C HIS A 160 3.92 -19.36 2.91
N ILE A 161 3.68 -19.00 4.17
CA ILE A 161 4.53 -19.39 5.29
C ILE A 161 4.55 -20.92 5.49
N GLU A 162 3.45 -21.58 5.13
CA GLU A 162 3.26 -23.02 5.22
C GLU A 162 4.15 -23.82 4.25
N TYR A 163 4.45 -23.28 3.07
CA TYR A 163 5.38 -23.92 2.14
C TYR A 163 6.81 -23.77 2.61
N ALA A 164 7.11 -22.62 3.20
CA ALA A 164 8.43 -22.31 3.68
C ALA A 164 8.82 -23.18 4.88
N ILE A 165 8.01 -23.26 5.93
CA ILE A 165 8.39 -23.96 7.18
C ILE A 165 8.72 -25.45 6.95
N ASN A 166 8.24 -26.04 5.84
CA ASN A 166 8.54 -27.42 5.46
C ASN A 166 9.87 -27.61 4.70
N ASP A 167 10.58 -26.51 4.37
CA ASP A 167 11.90 -26.50 3.72
C ASP A 167 13.00 -26.32 4.78
N GLU A 168 14.12 -27.04 4.67
CA GLU A 168 15.25 -26.91 5.59
C GLU A 168 15.90 -25.51 5.55
N ASP A 169 15.85 -24.82 4.39
CA ASP A 169 16.52 -23.54 4.15
C ASP A 169 15.56 -22.33 4.23
N TRP A 170 14.35 -22.52 4.78
CA TRP A 170 13.26 -21.53 4.72
C TRP A 170 13.59 -20.16 5.31
N GLU A 171 14.31 -20.13 6.44
CA GLU A 171 14.67 -18.90 7.10
C GLU A 171 15.64 -18.08 6.23
N LYS A 172 16.56 -18.78 5.55
CA LYS A 172 17.54 -18.17 4.65
C LYS A 172 16.85 -17.60 3.41
N ASP A 173 15.88 -18.32 2.83
CA ASP A 173 15.04 -17.82 1.75
C ASP A 173 14.24 -16.56 2.17
N LEU A 174 13.58 -16.61 3.34
CA LEU A 174 12.83 -15.46 3.86
C LEU A 174 13.72 -14.24 4.10
N ARG A 175 14.91 -14.44 4.70
CA ARG A 175 15.90 -13.38 4.92
C ARG A 175 16.42 -12.81 3.60
N TYR A 176 16.60 -13.67 2.59
CA TYR A 176 17.01 -13.24 1.25
C TYR A 176 15.94 -12.34 0.60
N LYS A 177 14.68 -12.78 0.60
CA LYS A 177 13.52 -12.01 0.11
C LYS A 177 13.41 -10.65 0.83
N ALA A 178 13.47 -10.66 2.15
CA ALA A 178 13.44 -9.43 2.95
C ALA A 178 14.60 -8.49 2.63
N LYS A 179 15.81 -9.02 2.40
CA LYS A 179 16.98 -8.22 2.01
C LYS A 179 16.81 -7.58 0.63
N VAL A 180 16.30 -8.33 -0.36
CA VAL A 180 16.04 -7.80 -1.71
C VAL A 180 15.01 -6.67 -1.65
N LEU A 181 13.88 -6.89 -0.97
CA LEU A 181 12.83 -5.87 -0.82
C LEU A 181 13.34 -4.65 -0.04
N ALA A 182 14.11 -4.84 1.03
CA ALA A 182 14.72 -3.75 1.78
C ALA A 182 15.72 -2.95 0.94
N HIS A 183 16.49 -3.61 0.06
CA HIS A 183 17.40 -2.95 -0.85
C HIS A 183 16.65 -2.08 -1.86
N ILE A 184 15.65 -2.62 -2.55
CA ILE A 184 14.79 -1.87 -3.49
C ILE A 184 14.17 -0.67 -2.79
N ARG A 185 13.61 -0.90 -1.59
CA ARG A 185 12.99 0.13 -0.76
C ARG A 185 13.96 1.27 -0.47
N ASN A 186 15.19 0.97 -0.07
CA ASN A 186 16.17 1.99 0.28
C ASN A 186 16.72 2.71 -0.95
N GLU A 187 16.97 2.00 -2.05
CA GLU A 187 17.50 2.58 -3.29
C GLU A 187 16.48 3.51 -3.96
N LYS A 188 15.21 3.08 -4.00
CA LYS A 188 14.12 3.79 -4.71
C LYS A 188 13.27 4.66 -3.79
N ASP A 189 13.54 4.60 -2.50
CA ASP A 189 12.85 5.33 -1.43
C ASP A 189 11.34 5.01 -1.30
N TYR A 190 10.93 3.78 -1.58
CA TYR A 190 9.55 3.29 -1.36
C TYR A 190 9.19 3.16 0.13
N ASN A 191 7.92 3.36 0.49
CA ASN A 191 7.42 2.99 1.82
C ASN A 191 6.94 1.54 1.88
N PHE A 192 7.12 0.89 3.02
CA PHE A 192 6.35 -0.31 3.33
C PHE A 192 4.94 0.09 3.79
N MET A 193 3.96 -0.69 3.38
CA MET A 193 2.55 -0.52 3.70
C MET A 193 1.88 -1.89 3.77
N THR A 194 0.79 -2.00 4.52
CA THR A 194 -0.07 -3.17 4.43
C THR A 194 -0.85 -3.13 3.11
N GLU A 195 -1.35 -4.27 2.65
CA GLU A 195 -2.14 -4.33 1.42
C GLU A 195 -3.41 -3.45 1.50
N PRO A 196 -4.20 -3.45 2.60
CA PRO A 196 -5.29 -2.50 2.77
C PRO A 196 -4.88 -1.03 2.65
N GLN A 197 -3.74 -0.63 3.24
CA GLN A 197 -3.20 0.73 3.09
C GLN A 197 -2.90 1.06 1.61
N MET A 198 -2.29 0.12 0.89
CA MET A 198 -1.97 0.27 -0.54
C MET A 198 -3.24 0.49 -1.39
N PHE A 199 -4.26 -0.34 -1.21
CA PHE A 199 -5.51 -0.21 -1.98
C PHE A 199 -6.31 1.03 -1.59
N GLN A 200 -6.25 1.45 -0.33
CA GLN A 200 -6.83 2.71 0.09
C GLN A 200 -6.17 3.91 -0.60
N ILE A 201 -4.84 3.89 -0.77
CA ILE A 201 -4.11 4.90 -1.54
C ILE A 201 -4.53 4.87 -3.01
N PHE A 202 -4.64 3.69 -3.63
CA PHE A 202 -5.14 3.57 -5.01
C PHE A 202 -6.54 4.18 -5.14
N LYS A 203 -7.42 3.90 -4.18
CA LYS A 203 -8.77 4.44 -4.15
C LYS A 203 -8.77 5.96 -4.10
N TRP A 204 -7.95 6.57 -3.24
CA TRP A 204 -7.84 8.03 -3.18
C TRP A 204 -7.32 8.59 -4.49
N VAL A 205 -6.17 8.11 -4.98
CA VAL A 205 -5.55 8.58 -6.23
C VAL A 205 -6.52 8.52 -7.42
N MET A 206 -7.23 7.41 -7.60
CA MET A 206 -8.17 7.25 -8.73
C MET A 206 -9.46 8.08 -8.60
N ASN A 207 -9.80 8.55 -7.39
CA ASN A 207 -11.01 9.36 -7.14
C ASN A 207 -10.71 10.86 -6.95
N SER A 208 -9.45 11.27 -7.07
CA SER A 208 -9.04 12.64 -6.81
C SER A 208 -9.07 13.49 -8.06
N HIS A 209 -9.42 14.76 -7.87
CA HIS A 209 -9.19 15.80 -8.85
C HIS A 209 -8.04 16.68 -8.38
N ILE A 210 -7.18 17.07 -9.31
CA ILE A 210 -6.03 17.93 -9.05
C ILE A 210 -6.17 19.16 -9.93
N ASP A 211 -6.20 20.33 -9.31
CA ASP A 211 -6.15 21.62 -9.98
C ASP A 211 -4.73 22.16 -9.95
N ILE A 212 -4.27 22.64 -11.10
CA ILE A 212 -2.97 23.30 -11.27
C ILE A 212 -3.22 24.66 -11.92
N VAL A 213 -2.77 25.72 -11.25
CA VAL A 213 -2.86 27.10 -11.74
C VAL A 213 -1.45 27.67 -11.83
N GLU A 214 -1.08 28.18 -13.01
CA GLU A 214 0.17 28.92 -13.21
C GLU A 214 -0.06 30.41 -12.89
N ASP A 215 0.82 30.99 -12.08
CA ASP A 215 0.90 32.44 -11.82
C ASP A 215 2.33 32.96 -12.12
N GLU A 216 2.57 34.26 -11.91
CA GLU A 216 3.88 34.88 -12.20
C GLU A 216 5.03 34.31 -11.33
N GLU A 217 4.69 33.72 -10.18
CA GLU A 217 5.63 33.26 -9.18
C GLU A 217 5.81 31.73 -9.18
N GLY A 218 4.97 30.97 -9.90
CA GLY A 218 5.09 29.52 -10.01
C GLY A 218 3.77 28.81 -10.33
N TYR A 219 3.62 27.61 -9.77
CA TYR A 219 2.45 26.75 -9.94
C TYR A 219 1.78 26.51 -8.59
N ILE A 220 0.52 26.87 -8.47
CA ILE A 220 -0.32 26.56 -7.32
C ILE A 220 -1.04 25.25 -7.64
N ILE A 221 -0.89 24.27 -6.75
CA ILE A 221 -1.39 22.91 -6.93
C ILE A 221 -2.25 22.55 -5.71
N GLN A 222 -3.44 22.02 -5.96
CA GLN A 222 -4.35 21.56 -4.92
C GLN A 222 -5.09 20.32 -5.39
N SER A 223 -5.51 19.48 -4.45
CA SER A 223 -6.45 18.39 -4.73
C SER A 223 -7.76 18.62 -4.00
N ASP A 224 -8.84 18.04 -4.51
CA ASP A 224 -10.14 17.99 -3.85
C ASP A 224 -10.14 17.17 -2.54
N ASN A 225 -9.06 16.44 -2.27
CA ASN A 225 -8.79 15.81 -0.99
C ASN A 225 -7.31 15.93 -0.58
N ASN A 226 -7.06 15.91 0.73
CA ASN A 226 -5.75 16.16 1.31
C ASN A 226 -4.90 14.87 1.47
N THR A 227 -5.05 13.87 0.59
CA THR A 227 -4.43 12.53 0.80
C THR A 227 -3.55 12.04 -0.34
N VAL A 228 -3.59 12.72 -1.50
CA VAL A 228 -2.82 12.31 -2.67
C VAL A 228 -1.48 13.03 -2.80
N GLY A 229 -0.65 12.54 -3.70
CA GLY A 229 0.59 13.19 -4.09
C GLY A 229 0.75 13.19 -5.61
N ILE A 230 1.66 14.05 -6.08
CA ILE A 230 2.00 14.19 -7.50
C ILE A 230 3.49 14.05 -7.71
N LYS A 231 3.86 13.68 -8.93
CA LYS A 231 5.20 13.86 -9.47
C LYS A 231 5.18 15.06 -10.40
N PHE A 232 5.82 16.14 -9.99
CA PHE A 232 6.04 17.33 -10.80
C PHE A 232 7.33 17.16 -11.61
N GLU A 233 7.17 16.89 -12.91
CA GLU A 233 8.28 16.79 -13.86
C GLU A 233 8.46 18.15 -14.56
N PRO A 234 9.61 18.83 -14.36
CA PRO A 234 9.81 20.13 -14.99
C PRO A 234 9.85 19.99 -16.52
N GLY A 235 8.93 20.68 -17.19
CA GLY A 235 8.98 20.83 -18.64
C GLY A 235 10.12 21.72 -19.09
N GLU A 236 10.33 21.85 -20.41
CA GLU A 236 11.45 22.58 -21.02
C GLU A 236 11.68 23.99 -20.43
N LYS A 237 10.60 24.71 -20.14
CA LYS A 237 10.62 26.06 -19.54
C LYS A 237 11.27 26.10 -18.15
N LEU A 238 11.18 25.01 -17.38
CA LEU A 238 11.63 24.92 -15.99
C LEU A 238 12.89 24.09 -15.82
N MET A 239 13.27 23.29 -16.82
CA MET A 239 14.38 22.34 -16.75
C MET A 239 15.74 22.95 -16.39
N LYS A 240 15.93 24.26 -16.58
CA LYS A 240 17.17 24.97 -16.23
C LYS A 240 17.11 25.71 -14.89
N HIS A 241 15.97 25.67 -14.21
CA HIS A 241 15.75 26.34 -12.94
C HIS A 241 15.78 25.32 -11.79
N HIS A 242 16.30 25.74 -10.64
CA HIS A 242 16.03 25.04 -9.39
C HIS A 242 14.61 25.40 -8.94
N LEU A 243 13.85 24.38 -8.55
CA LEU A 243 12.46 24.52 -8.10
C LEU A 243 12.40 24.23 -6.61
N SER A 244 11.58 24.96 -5.87
CA SER A 244 11.28 24.72 -4.46
C SER A 244 9.77 24.62 -4.26
N THR A 245 9.36 24.13 -3.10
CA THR A 245 7.95 24.04 -2.72
C THR A 245 7.75 24.43 -1.25
N ASP A 246 6.56 24.95 -0.95
CA ASP A 246 6.09 25.22 0.42
C ASP A 246 5.29 24.04 1.03
N GLY A 247 5.22 22.91 0.31
CA GLY A 247 4.59 21.69 0.76
C GLY A 247 5.28 21.08 1.99
N ASP A 248 4.51 20.43 2.84
CA ASP A 248 5.05 19.81 4.07
C ASP A 248 5.73 18.46 3.79
N ILE A 249 5.29 17.81 2.72
CA ILE A 249 5.71 16.47 2.31
C ILE A 249 6.26 16.56 0.89
N TYR A 250 7.56 16.37 0.71
CA TYR A 250 8.15 16.29 -0.62
C TYR A 250 9.46 15.51 -0.66
N LYS A 251 9.80 15.01 -1.84
CA LYS A 251 11.09 14.37 -2.14
C LYS A 251 11.60 14.89 -3.48
N ARG A 252 12.91 15.15 -3.54
CA ARG A 252 13.62 15.46 -4.78
C ARG A 252 14.21 14.18 -5.37
N ASP A 253 14.04 13.98 -6.67
CA ASP A 253 14.75 12.96 -7.44
C ASP A 253 15.27 13.56 -8.74
N GLY A 254 16.57 13.85 -8.78
CA GLY A 254 17.18 14.65 -9.83
C GLY A 254 16.49 16.02 -9.94
N LYS A 255 15.75 16.24 -11.03
CA LYS A 255 14.98 17.47 -11.27
C LYS A 255 13.50 17.36 -10.92
N ASN A 256 13.02 16.14 -10.67
CA ASN A 256 11.62 15.89 -10.37
C ASN A 256 11.34 16.19 -8.89
N LEU A 257 10.13 16.68 -8.63
CA LEU A 257 9.60 16.87 -7.28
C LEU A 257 8.42 15.93 -7.07
N TYR A 258 8.52 15.06 -6.09
CA TYR A 258 7.36 14.32 -5.57
C TYR A 258 6.79 15.12 -4.42
N ILE A 259 5.51 15.46 -4.47
CA ILE A 259 4.88 16.40 -3.52
C ILE A 259 3.59 15.78 -3.00
N GLY A 260 3.43 15.74 -1.68
CA GLY A 260 2.17 15.42 -1.03
C GLY A 260 1.25 16.64 -1.02
N LEU A 261 -0.01 16.43 -1.37
CA LEU A 261 -1.04 17.47 -1.41
C LEU A 261 -1.90 17.41 -0.14
N ASN A 262 -1.28 17.35 1.05
CA ASN A 262 -1.99 17.44 2.34
C ASN A 262 -2.57 18.84 2.60
N LYS A 263 -2.13 19.81 1.80
CA LYS A 263 -2.63 21.18 1.71
C LYS A 263 -2.45 21.67 0.27
N LYS A 264 -2.92 22.88 -0.01
CA LYS A 264 -2.53 23.63 -1.21
C LYS A 264 -1.03 23.91 -1.16
N VAL A 265 -0.33 23.63 -2.25
CA VAL A 265 1.11 23.80 -2.36
C VAL A 265 1.47 24.70 -3.53
N LYS A 266 2.58 25.42 -3.40
CA LYS A 266 3.22 26.18 -4.47
C LYS A 266 4.51 25.50 -4.89
N VAL A 267 4.77 25.44 -6.18
CA VAL A 267 6.07 25.09 -6.77
C VAL A 267 6.61 26.33 -7.48
N TYR A 268 7.79 26.80 -7.08
CA TYR A 268 8.34 28.08 -7.52
C TYR A 268 9.84 27.99 -7.78
N LYS A 269 10.40 28.94 -8.52
CA LYS A 269 11.85 29.01 -8.78
C LYS A 269 12.54 29.58 -7.54
N SER A 270 13.49 28.84 -6.98
CA SER A 270 14.27 29.30 -5.83
C SER A 270 15.57 28.51 -5.76
N ASN A 271 16.59 29.04 -5.09
CA ASN A 271 17.83 28.33 -4.75
C ASN A 271 17.96 28.13 -3.23
N GLU A 272 16.88 28.30 -2.48
CA GLU A 272 16.85 28.05 -1.04
C GLU A 272 17.12 26.58 -0.75
N GLU A 273 17.95 26.32 0.25
CA GLU A 273 18.16 24.97 0.76
C GLU A 273 16.89 24.42 1.41
N ASP A 274 16.70 23.11 1.31
CA ASP A 274 15.57 22.44 1.92
C ASP A 274 15.60 22.61 3.45
N LYS A 275 14.50 23.14 3.99
CA LYS A 275 14.24 23.13 5.43
C LYS A 275 13.80 21.74 5.89
N PRO A 276 13.81 21.45 7.21
CA PRO A 276 13.28 20.19 7.70
C PRO A 276 11.83 19.93 7.23
N HIS A 277 11.61 18.77 6.62
CA HIS A 277 10.35 18.39 5.98
C HIS A 277 10.14 16.88 6.02
N ILE A 278 8.93 16.43 5.72
CA ILE A 278 8.60 15.01 5.60
C ILE A 278 8.97 14.56 4.19
N VAL A 279 9.83 13.55 4.07
CA VAL A 279 10.22 12.99 2.76
C VAL A 279 9.14 12.05 2.23
N ARG A 280 8.54 11.26 3.13
CA ARG A 280 7.50 10.28 2.79
C ARG A 280 6.78 9.81 4.05
N VAL A 281 5.51 9.44 3.88
CA VAL A 281 4.65 8.84 4.91
C VAL A 281 3.71 7.82 4.27
N ASN A 282 3.37 6.73 4.96
CA ASN A 282 2.55 5.65 4.40
C ASN A 282 1.05 5.71 4.80
N CYS A 283 0.67 6.69 5.60
CA CYS A 283 -0.69 6.93 6.08
C CYS A 283 -1.08 8.39 5.84
N PRO A 284 -2.39 8.73 5.75
CA PRO A 284 -2.82 10.12 5.76
C PRO A 284 -2.38 10.84 7.03
N VAL A 285 -2.01 12.10 6.86
CA VAL A 285 -1.59 12.97 7.94
C VAL A 285 -2.25 14.34 7.84
N ASP A 286 -2.60 14.91 8.98
CA ASP A 286 -2.73 16.35 9.14
C ASP A 286 -1.51 16.87 9.89
N ILE A 287 -1.06 18.07 9.58
CA ILE A 287 0.15 18.66 10.17
C ILE A 287 -0.23 20.02 10.76
N GLU A 288 0.05 20.18 12.04
CA GLU A 288 -0.15 21.42 12.78
C GLU A 288 1.21 21.93 13.28
N GLU A 289 1.49 23.21 13.05
CA GLU A 289 2.64 23.88 13.64
C GLU A 289 2.24 24.45 15.01
N LYS A 290 3.03 24.12 16.04
CA LYS A 290 2.80 24.58 17.41
C LYS A 290 4.10 25.05 18.04
N ASP A 291 4.22 26.37 18.20
CA ASP A 291 5.41 27.04 18.73
C ASP A 291 6.68 26.61 17.97
N ASP A 292 7.57 25.87 18.61
CA ASP A 292 8.81 25.33 18.04
C ASP A 292 8.71 23.83 17.70
N THR A 293 7.50 23.28 17.66
CA THR A 293 7.21 21.86 17.40
C THR A 293 6.23 21.67 16.24
N LYS A 294 6.21 20.48 15.66
CA LYS A 294 5.22 20.04 14.68
C LYS A 294 4.44 18.85 15.24
N LEU A 295 3.11 18.94 15.18
CA LEU A 295 2.20 17.84 15.47
C LEU A 295 1.78 17.19 14.15
N ILE A 296 2.07 15.91 14.00
CA ILE A 296 1.73 15.13 12.81
C ILE A 296 0.68 14.10 13.23
N HIS A 297 -0.58 14.33 12.84
CA HIS A 297 -1.72 13.47 13.16
C HIS A 297 -1.81 12.33 12.14
N ILE A 298 -1.23 11.19 12.46
CA ILE A 298 -1.25 9.99 11.63
C ILE A 298 -2.61 9.30 11.80
N LYS A 299 -3.43 9.32 10.74
CA LYS A 299 -4.84 8.86 10.79
C LYS A 299 -5.00 7.36 10.54
N GLY A 300 -4.00 6.70 9.97
CA GLY A 300 -4.04 5.27 9.64
C GLY A 300 -3.64 4.39 10.81
N LYS A 301 -4.29 3.22 10.95
CA LYS A 301 -3.87 2.15 11.86
C LYS A 301 -2.86 1.20 11.19
N GLY A 302 -2.31 0.27 11.96
CA GLY A 302 -1.40 -0.76 11.47
C GLY A 302 0.04 -0.24 11.35
N LEU A 303 0.74 -0.60 10.29
CA LEU A 303 2.10 -0.12 10.03
C LEU A 303 2.09 1.39 9.77
N GLN A 304 2.76 2.16 10.62
CA GLN A 304 2.96 3.59 10.47
C GLN A 304 4.45 3.85 10.25
N GLN A 305 4.80 4.42 9.09
CA GLN A 305 6.17 4.79 8.77
C GLN A 305 6.24 6.19 8.18
N ILE A 306 7.14 6.99 8.74
CA ILE A 306 7.45 8.34 8.28
C ILE A 306 8.96 8.52 8.17
N LYS A 307 9.41 9.16 7.09
CA LYS A 307 10.81 9.56 6.90
C LYS A 307 10.86 11.08 6.89
N ILE A 308 11.74 11.65 7.70
CA ILE A 308 11.89 13.09 7.90
C ILE A 308 13.32 13.47 7.54
N TYR A 309 13.48 14.52 6.73
CA TYR A 309 14.76 15.18 6.51
C TYR A 309 14.92 16.27 7.58
N ALA A 310 16.01 16.21 8.35
CA ALA A 310 16.29 17.13 9.45
C ALA A 310 17.80 17.23 9.68
N PRO A 311 18.52 18.02 8.86
CA PRO A 311 19.97 18.00 8.79
C PRO A 311 20.66 18.47 10.08
N LYS A 312 20.01 19.31 10.91
CA LYS A 312 20.60 19.75 12.17
C LYS A 312 20.10 18.97 13.39
N GLY A 313 19.19 18.03 13.20
CA GLY A 313 18.70 17.14 14.26
C GLY A 313 17.18 16.96 14.27
N LEU A 314 16.72 15.85 14.86
CA LEU A 314 15.32 15.58 15.14
C LEU A 314 15.16 15.14 16.60
N GLU A 315 14.28 15.82 17.32
CA GLU A 315 13.81 15.42 18.65
C GLU A 315 12.36 14.90 18.52
N VAL A 316 12.10 13.70 19.05
CA VAL A 316 10.76 13.11 19.11
C VAL A 316 10.28 13.19 20.56
N LEU A 317 9.23 13.96 20.78
CA LEU A 317 8.79 14.37 22.12
C LEU A 317 7.85 13.35 22.78
N ASN A 318 7.18 12.51 21.98
CA ASN A 318 6.39 11.39 22.48
C ASN A 318 7.11 10.04 22.29
N LYS A 319 6.81 9.08 23.16
CA LYS A 319 7.35 7.72 23.08
C LYS A 319 6.59 6.91 22.01
N ASP A 320 7.05 5.70 21.71
CA ASP A 320 6.39 4.65 20.87
C ASP A 320 6.85 4.53 19.40
N PHE A 321 7.85 5.29 18.97
CA PHE A 321 8.46 5.09 17.65
C PHE A 321 9.83 4.42 17.75
N HIS A 322 10.06 3.41 16.92
CA HIS A 322 11.42 2.97 16.61
C HIS A 322 12.04 3.98 15.63
N ILE A 323 13.14 4.61 16.03
CA ILE A 323 13.78 5.68 15.27
C ILE A 323 15.11 5.16 14.72
N LYS A 324 15.29 5.28 13.41
CA LYS A 324 16.55 4.99 12.72
C LYS A 324 17.04 6.24 12.01
N LYS A 325 18.23 6.74 12.39
CA LYS A 325 18.94 7.80 11.68
C LYS A 325 19.79 7.23 10.54
N ILE A 326 19.73 7.86 9.37
CA ILE A 326 20.55 7.57 8.20
C ILE A 326 20.94 8.93 7.59
N ASP A 327 22.20 9.32 7.77
CA ASP A 327 22.70 10.66 7.40
C ASP A 327 21.81 11.77 8.02
N ASP A 328 21.27 12.65 7.19
CA ASP A 328 20.38 13.75 7.58
C ASP A 328 18.90 13.34 7.67
N HIS A 329 18.61 12.04 7.58
CA HIS A 329 17.25 11.51 7.59
C HIS A 329 16.95 10.66 8.83
N TYR A 330 15.69 10.69 9.25
CA TYR A 330 15.16 9.90 10.35
C TYR A 330 13.95 9.11 9.86
N VAL A 331 14.02 7.79 9.98
CA VAL A 331 12.89 6.89 9.70
C VAL A 331 12.29 6.46 11.02
N LEU A 332 11.05 6.86 11.26
CA LEU A 332 10.27 6.50 12.45
C LEU A 332 9.28 5.42 12.02
N THR A 333 9.24 4.32 12.76
CA THR A 333 8.36 3.18 12.48
C THR A 333 7.64 2.72 13.74
N ARG A 334 6.35 2.43 13.61
CA ARG A 334 5.48 1.92 14.68
C ARG A 334 4.40 1.01 14.06
N TYR A 335 3.84 0.11 14.87
CA TYR A 335 2.56 -0.54 14.59
C TYR A 335 1.56 -0.10 15.66
N GLY A 336 0.35 0.33 15.27
CA GLY A 336 -0.62 0.79 16.25
C GLY A 336 -1.85 1.47 15.70
N GLU A 337 -2.69 1.94 16.62
CA GLU A 337 -3.82 2.83 16.35
C GLU A 337 -3.35 4.22 15.88
N PRO A 338 -4.25 5.04 15.28
CA PRO A 338 -3.99 6.44 14.93
C PRO A 338 -3.36 7.20 16.10
N ILE A 339 -2.39 8.07 15.81
CA ILE A 339 -1.58 8.74 16.82
C ILE A 339 -1.15 10.13 16.36
N THR A 340 -0.86 11.01 17.31
CA THR A 340 -0.18 12.28 17.04
C THR A 340 1.30 12.13 17.36
N LEU A 341 2.15 12.26 16.34
CA LEU A 341 3.60 12.34 16.48
C LEU A 341 3.98 13.80 16.76
N ASN A 342 4.66 14.06 17.89
CA ASN A 342 5.12 15.39 18.26
C ASN A 342 6.64 15.46 18.10
N ILE A 343 7.10 16.35 17.22
CA ILE A 343 8.52 16.47 16.88
C ILE A 343 9.01 17.91 16.94
N ARG A 344 10.31 18.06 17.12
CA ARG A 344 11.05 19.27 16.86
C ARG A 344 12.20 18.94 15.91
N ALA A 345 12.25 19.63 14.77
CA ALA A 345 13.25 19.40 13.74
C ALA A 345 14.07 20.68 13.52
N TYR A 346 15.39 20.53 13.42
CA TYR A 346 16.36 21.63 13.41
C TYR A 346 17.05 21.81 12.06
#